data_AF-A0A927Y7S8-F1
#
_entry.id   AF-A0A927Y7S8-F1
#
_cell.length_a   1.000
_cell.length_b   1.000
_cell.length_c   1.000
_cell.angle_alpha   90.00
_cell.angle_beta   90.00
_cell.angle_gamma   90.00
#
_symmetry.space_group_name_H-M   'P 1'
#
loop_
_entity.id
_entity.type
_entity.pdbx_description
1 polymer ?
#
loop_
_entity_poly.entity_id
_entity_poly.type
_entity_poly.pdbx_seq_one_letter_code
_entity_poly.pdbx_strand_id
1 'polypeptide(L)'
;MKAAKELIINKLKNIVIILAGSALIGTLLLVLVFCIPTGRIKENVHKSVDRILVSSEQFEGNAFLQHIVQNKESYTDSIMVQYAFEKIPDKNVYEHAMWAYHYDLEEEIWAAEDSLRAVLNGADTSQMHLREYSRYWHGYLVYLKPLLLIFSWEQLVWIELGLHIALLLAVAVLFIKKKVPGAILALVAGLAFMKPELMMVSLTMSVSLIIMSTALIVQMKKSDWLAEKGWYPEFFLVVGILTSYLDFLTYPVVTLGFPLGIWFLMAEREAIWTAIKRIVGYSFCWGVGYAGMWASKWIIADLTLQTGTIRDAVWNVIGRTEAIGGRPRMNGGFYVLSLNLQEYGSSIYMIMAGVLIVLAVASIVWAFCAKVPVKTILETIIPFIIIGIIPFAWIIVVQHHSALHARFTFRILGVAAFALACLTIKMQKTIKINKNIA
;
A
#
# COMPACT_ATOMS: atom_id res chain seq x y z
N MET A 1 12.73 36.20 7.17
CA MET A 1 13.71 35.09 7.32
C MET A 1 13.54 34.31 8.63
N LYS A 2 13.45 34.97 9.80
CA LYS A 2 13.27 34.32 11.13
C LYS A 2 12.01 33.43 11.22
N ALA A 3 10.85 33.94 10.84
CA ALA A 3 9.58 33.19 10.86
C ALA A 3 9.57 31.94 9.95
N ALA A 4 10.22 32.02 8.78
CA ALA A 4 10.35 30.87 7.88
C ALA A 4 11.26 29.79 8.48
N LYS A 5 12.34 30.19 9.15
CA LYS A 5 13.24 29.27 9.86
C LYS A 5 12.54 28.60 11.03
N GLU A 6 11.78 29.35 11.83
CA GLU A 6 10.97 28.80 12.93
C GLU A 6 9.91 27.81 12.44
N LEU A 7 9.24 28.09 11.31
CA LEU A 7 8.29 27.17 10.70
C LEU A 7 8.96 25.85 10.29
N ILE A 8 10.13 25.91 9.66
CA ILE A 8 10.89 24.71 9.25
C ILE A 8 11.31 23.89 10.48
N ILE A 9 11.82 24.55 11.52
CA ILE A 9 12.21 23.88 12.77
C ILE A 9 11.01 23.19 13.41
N ASN A 10 9.85 23.86 13.47
CA ASN A 10 8.63 23.27 14.02
C ASN A 10 8.16 22.06 13.21
N LYS A 11 8.24 22.12 11.87
CA LYS A 11 7.91 20.97 11.00
C LYS A 11 8.85 19.80 11.22
N LEU A 12 10.16 20.03 11.28
CA LEU A 12 11.14 18.98 11.59
C LEU A 12 10.90 18.37 12.97
N LYS A 13 10.61 19.19 13.98
CA LYS A 13 10.25 18.74 15.32
C LYS A 13 9.02 17.84 15.30
N ASN A 14 7.95 18.23 14.59
CA ASN A 14 6.75 17.42 14.45
C ASN A 14 7.05 16.06 13.80
N ILE A 15 7.86 16.05 12.73
CA ILE A 15 8.25 14.81 12.04
C ILE A 15 8.94 13.85 13.02
N VAL A 16 9.93 14.34 13.78
CA VAL A 16 10.66 13.51 14.75
C VAL A 16 9.74 13.00 15.86
N ILE A 17 8.90 13.86 16.44
CA ILE A 17 7.98 13.48 17.52
C ILE A 17 6.98 12.43 17.04
N ILE A 18 6.36 12.65 15.88
CA ILE A 18 5.38 11.72 15.32
C ILE A 18 6.06 10.39 15.02
N LEU A 19 7.23 10.39 14.38
CA LEU A 19 7.93 9.16 14.00
C LEU A 19 8.38 8.35 15.22
N ALA A 20 9.06 8.99 16.18
CA ALA A 20 9.52 8.32 17.40
C ALA A 20 8.34 7.84 18.25
N GLY A 21 7.29 8.67 18.40
CA GLY A 21 6.07 8.30 19.09
C GLY A 21 5.38 7.10 18.43
N SER A 22 5.27 7.09 17.11
CA SER A 22 4.70 5.96 16.36
C SER A 22 5.51 4.69 16.50
N ALA A 23 6.85 4.76 16.48
CA ALA A 23 7.70 3.58 16.67
C ALA A 23 7.53 2.98 18.08
N LEU A 24 7.47 3.82 19.12
CA LEU A 24 7.21 3.40 20.50
C LEU A 24 5.82 2.78 20.66
N ILE A 25 4.79 3.45 20.15
CA ILE A 25 3.40 2.94 20.19
C ILE A 25 3.29 1.64 19.41
N GLY A 26 3.88 1.54 18.21
CA GLY A 26 3.87 0.34 17.40
C GLY A 26 4.54 -0.84 18.11
N THR A 27 5.69 -0.61 18.74
CA THR A 27 6.38 -1.63 19.55
C THR A 27 5.48 -2.11 20.69
N LEU A 28 4.89 -1.19 21.45
CA LEU A 28 4.00 -1.53 22.56
C LEU A 28 2.78 -2.32 22.09
N LEU A 29 2.14 -1.90 21.00
CA LEU A 29 0.98 -2.59 20.44
C LEU A 29 1.32 -4.02 20.02
N LEU A 30 2.48 -4.25 19.39
CA LEU A 30 2.92 -5.60 19.05
C LEU A 30 3.15 -6.45 20.29
N VAL A 31 3.90 -5.96 21.26
CA VAL A 31 4.14 -6.68 22.53
C VAL A 31 2.81 -7.09 23.17
N LEU A 32 1.85 -6.16 23.23
CA LEU A 32 0.52 -6.44 23.79
C LEU A 32 -0.23 -7.53 23.01
N VAL A 33 -0.22 -7.53 21.68
CA VAL A 33 -0.90 -8.60 20.94
C VAL A 33 -0.17 -9.95 21.01
N PHE A 34 1.14 -9.97 21.27
CA PHE A 34 1.87 -11.20 21.57
C PHE A 34 1.57 -11.77 22.96
N CYS A 35 0.95 -11.00 23.87
CA CYS A 35 0.41 -11.52 25.12
C CYS A 35 -0.90 -12.31 24.94
N ILE A 36 -1.58 -12.20 23.78
CA ILE A 36 -2.85 -12.88 23.53
C ILE A 36 -2.65 -14.42 23.48
N PRO A 37 -3.51 -15.22 24.16
CA PRO A 37 -3.49 -16.67 24.05
C PRO A 37 -3.76 -17.17 22.62
N THR A 38 -3.00 -18.15 22.16
CA THR A 38 -3.02 -18.58 20.75
C THR A 38 -3.81 -19.85 20.47
N GLY A 39 -4.25 -20.59 21.50
CA GLY A 39 -5.01 -21.85 21.32
C GLY A 39 -6.27 -21.67 20.47
N ARG A 40 -7.14 -20.73 20.85
CA ARG A 40 -8.36 -20.41 20.08
C ARG A 40 -8.07 -19.84 18.69
N ILE A 41 -6.98 -19.10 18.53
CA ILE A 41 -6.53 -18.59 17.23
C ILE A 41 -6.20 -19.80 16.33
N LYS A 42 -5.38 -20.74 16.81
CA LYS A 42 -5.01 -21.96 16.09
C LYS A 42 -6.25 -22.78 15.69
N GLU A 43 -7.20 -22.98 16.61
CA GLU A 43 -8.48 -23.66 16.33
C GLU A 43 -9.30 -22.95 15.24
N ASN A 44 -9.42 -21.63 15.31
CA ASN A 44 -10.19 -20.85 14.36
C ASN A 44 -9.58 -20.85 12.95
N VAL A 45 -8.25 -20.84 12.86
CA VAL A 45 -7.54 -20.99 11.59
C VAL A 45 -7.77 -22.41 11.04
N HIS A 46 -7.61 -23.43 11.88
CA HIS A 46 -7.79 -24.85 11.51
C HIS A 46 -9.15 -25.11 10.87
N LYS A 47 -10.23 -24.54 11.41
CA LYS A 47 -11.62 -24.67 10.89
C LYS A 47 -11.80 -24.35 9.40
N SER A 48 -10.96 -23.51 8.81
CA SER A 48 -11.12 -23.05 7.42
C SER A 48 -9.86 -23.15 6.57
N VAL A 49 -8.73 -23.65 7.09
CA VAL A 49 -7.46 -23.66 6.36
C VAL A 49 -7.55 -24.47 5.06
N ASP A 50 -8.17 -25.65 5.09
CA ASP A 50 -8.25 -26.51 3.90
C ASP A 50 -9.14 -25.90 2.80
N ARG A 51 -10.21 -25.20 3.20
CA ARG A 51 -11.08 -24.48 2.26
C ARG A 51 -10.41 -23.23 1.71
N ILE A 52 -9.70 -22.48 2.54
CA ILE A 52 -9.00 -21.27 2.12
C ILE A 52 -7.80 -21.60 1.24
N LEU A 53 -7.08 -22.68 1.51
CA LEU A 53 -5.88 -23.09 0.75
C LEU A 53 -6.15 -24.17 -0.30
N VAL A 54 -7.41 -24.45 -0.63
CA VAL A 54 -7.77 -25.41 -1.67
C VAL A 54 -6.99 -25.13 -2.95
N SER A 55 -6.37 -26.17 -3.53
CA SER A 55 -5.61 -26.02 -4.77
C SER A 55 -6.55 -25.77 -5.94
N SER A 56 -6.06 -25.08 -6.97
CA SER A 56 -6.86 -24.82 -8.17
C SER A 56 -7.30 -26.10 -8.89
N GLU A 57 -6.52 -27.18 -8.77
CA GLU A 57 -6.82 -28.49 -9.36
C GLU A 57 -7.97 -29.20 -8.62
N GLN A 58 -8.07 -29.02 -7.31
CA GLN A 58 -9.11 -29.60 -6.46
C GLN A 58 -10.38 -28.76 -6.42
N PHE A 59 -10.31 -27.51 -6.88
CA PHE A 59 -11.43 -26.59 -6.79
C PHE A 59 -12.42 -26.75 -7.97
N GLU A 60 -13.57 -27.33 -7.68
CA GLU A 60 -14.70 -27.40 -8.60
C GLU A 60 -15.51 -26.10 -8.56
N GLY A 61 -15.42 -25.30 -9.62
CA GLY A 61 -16.15 -24.04 -9.73
C GLY A 61 -16.21 -23.50 -11.15
N ASN A 62 -16.97 -22.43 -11.36
CA ASN A 62 -16.98 -21.76 -12.67
C ASN A 62 -15.62 -21.08 -12.95
N ALA A 63 -15.40 -20.70 -14.20
CA ALA A 63 -14.13 -20.11 -14.65
C ALA A 63 -13.71 -18.86 -13.85
N PHE A 64 -14.67 -18.06 -13.38
CA PHE A 64 -14.37 -16.87 -12.58
C PHE A 64 -13.86 -17.24 -11.17
N LEU A 65 -14.51 -18.20 -10.50
CA LEU A 65 -14.06 -18.66 -9.19
C LEU A 65 -12.72 -19.42 -9.28
N GLN A 66 -12.53 -20.23 -10.33
CA GLN A 66 -11.23 -20.86 -10.60
C GLN A 66 -10.12 -19.82 -10.78
N HIS A 67 -10.40 -18.74 -11.53
CA HIS A 67 -9.45 -17.64 -11.68
C HIS A 67 -9.07 -17.02 -10.32
N ILE A 68 -10.04 -16.78 -9.44
CA ILE A 68 -9.77 -16.26 -8.09
C ILE A 68 -8.92 -17.23 -7.28
N VAL A 69 -9.28 -18.51 -7.23
CA VAL A 69 -8.52 -19.51 -6.44
C VAL A 69 -7.09 -19.65 -6.93
N GLN A 70 -6.86 -19.58 -8.25
CA GLN A 70 -5.53 -19.68 -8.83
C GLN A 70 -4.66 -18.44 -8.60
N ASN A 71 -5.26 -17.25 -8.51
CA ASN A 71 -4.52 -15.97 -8.52
C ASN A 71 -4.60 -15.19 -7.18
N LYS A 72 -5.31 -15.71 -6.17
CA LYS A 72 -5.31 -15.13 -4.83
C LYS A 72 -3.92 -15.22 -4.21
N GLU A 73 -3.62 -14.29 -3.31
CA GLU A 73 -2.36 -14.27 -2.59
C GLU A 73 -2.45 -15.11 -1.30
N SER A 74 -2.45 -16.43 -1.45
CA SER A 74 -2.50 -17.38 -0.31
C SER A 74 -1.16 -17.59 0.39
N TYR A 75 -0.05 -17.44 -0.34
CA TYR A 75 1.30 -17.61 0.19
C TYR A 75 1.60 -16.65 1.34
N THR A 76 1.47 -15.35 1.09
CA THR A 76 1.73 -14.32 2.11
C THR A 76 0.68 -14.35 3.22
N ASP A 77 -0.58 -14.65 2.90
CA ASP A 77 -1.63 -14.76 3.91
C ASP A 77 -1.36 -15.92 4.89
N SER A 78 -0.84 -17.05 4.39
CA SER A 78 -0.46 -18.19 5.23
C SER A 78 0.61 -17.81 6.24
N ILE A 79 1.62 -17.06 5.81
CA ILE A 79 2.66 -16.50 6.67
C ILE A 79 2.05 -15.57 7.72
N MET A 80 1.17 -14.64 7.31
CA MET A 80 0.50 -13.69 8.22
C MET A 80 -0.31 -14.42 9.31
N VAL A 81 -1.05 -15.45 8.92
CA VAL A 81 -1.90 -16.23 9.80
C VAL A 81 -1.08 -17.11 10.73
N GLN A 82 0.02 -17.71 10.25
CA GLN A 82 0.90 -18.51 11.10
C GLN A 82 1.53 -17.67 12.23
N TYR A 83 2.04 -16.47 11.90
CA TYR A 83 2.54 -15.53 12.91
C TYR A 83 1.48 -15.14 13.96
N ALA A 84 0.20 -15.27 13.64
CA ALA A 84 -0.88 -14.95 14.57
C ALA A 84 -1.00 -15.98 15.71
N PHE A 85 -0.46 -17.19 15.59
CA PHE A 85 -0.57 -18.20 16.67
C PHE A 85 0.75 -18.84 17.10
N GLU A 86 1.85 -18.61 16.39
CA GLU A 86 3.15 -19.20 16.72
C GLU A 86 3.65 -18.77 18.11
N LYS A 87 4.15 -19.75 18.87
CA LYS A 87 4.81 -19.55 20.17
C LYS A 87 6.02 -20.47 20.26
N ILE A 88 7.21 -19.87 20.24
CA ILE A 88 8.48 -20.57 20.31
C ILE A 88 8.85 -20.79 21.78
N PRO A 89 9.23 -22.03 22.16
CA PRO A 89 9.80 -22.29 23.48
C PRO A 89 10.98 -21.35 23.79
N ASP A 90 11.15 -20.98 25.06
CA ASP A 90 12.28 -20.18 25.55
C ASP A 90 12.39 -18.74 24.99
N LYS A 91 11.40 -18.28 24.23
CA LYS A 91 11.31 -16.90 23.71
C LYS A 91 10.26 -16.09 24.43
N ASN A 92 10.63 -14.88 24.87
CA ASN A 92 9.70 -14.00 25.55
C ASN A 92 8.78 -13.24 24.56
N VAL A 93 7.75 -12.57 25.06
CA VAL A 93 6.76 -11.86 24.22
C VAL A 93 7.38 -10.72 23.39
N TYR A 94 8.44 -10.10 23.91
CA TYR A 94 9.13 -9.02 23.23
C TYR A 94 9.97 -9.56 22.06
N GLU A 95 10.69 -10.67 22.25
CA GLU A 95 11.41 -11.36 21.17
C GLU A 95 10.44 -11.77 20.03
N HIS A 96 9.27 -12.31 20.36
CA HIS A 96 8.26 -12.65 19.36
C HIS A 96 7.77 -11.40 18.59
N ALA A 97 7.50 -10.30 19.30
CA ALA A 97 7.10 -9.04 18.69
C ALA A 97 8.18 -8.46 17.77
N MET A 98 9.45 -8.68 18.08
CA MET A 98 10.56 -8.13 17.32
C MET A 98 11.01 -9.00 16.15
N TRP A 99 11.02 -10.32 16.29
CA TRP A 99 11.57 -11.22 15.28
C TRP A 99 10.52 -11.96 14.46
N ALA A 100 9.26 -12.03 14.89
CA ALA A 100 8.18 -12.71 14.17
C ALA A 100 8.62 -14.10 13.67
N TYR A 101 8.68 -15.07 14.60
CA TYR A 101 9.11 -16.42 14.29
C TYR A 101 8.01 -17.26 13.64
N HIS A 102 8.41 -18.18 12.78
CA HIS A 102 7.57 -19.27 12.29
C HIS A 102 8.39 -20.51 11.99
N TYR A 103 7.77 -21.68 12.02
CA TYR A 103 8.38 -22.92 11.52
C TYR A 103 8.04 -23.12 10.04
N ASP A 104 9.04 -23.52 9.26
CA ASP A 104 8.91 -23.87 7.85
C ASP A 104 9.41 -25.30 7.58
N LEU A 105 8.78 -26.01 6.65
CA LEU A 105 9.17 -27.36 6.27
C LEU A 105 10.48 -27.40 5.48
N GLU A 106 10.84 -26.33 4.78
CA GLU A 106 11.93 -26.30 3.80
C GLU A 106 13.03 -25.31 4.21
N GLU A 107 14.29 -25.65 3.91
CA GLU A 107 15.46 -24.86 4.30
C GLU A 107 15.82 -23.75 3.27
N GLU A 108 15.56 -23.98 1.99
CA GLU A 108 15.98 -23.05 0.93
C GLU A 108 14.85 -22.12 0.47
N ILE A 109 13.65 -22.67 0.28
CA ILE A 109 12.48 -21.94 -0.25
C ILE A 109 11.31 -22.14 0.70
N TRP A 110 10.77 -21.06 1.27
CA TRP A 110 9.70 -21.18 2.26
C TRP A 110 8.45 -21.83 1.67
N ALA A 111 7.98 -22.90 2.30
CA ALA A 111 6.78 -23.64 1.94
C ALA A 111 5.58 -23.17 2.78
N ALA A 112 5.21 -21.90 2.65
CA ALA A 112 4.28 -21.22 3.57
C ALA A 112 2.92 -21.94 3.78
N GLU A 113 2.27 -22.37 2.70
CA GLU A 113 0.95 -23.00 2.76
C GLU A 113 1.00 -24.39 3.41
N ASP A 114 1.99 -25.20 3.03
CA ASP A 114 2.16 -26.56 3.53
C ASP A 114 2.71 -26.57 4.96
N SER A 115 3.59 -25.64 5.29
CA SER A 115 4.09 -25.44 6.66
C SER A 115 2.96 -25.06 7.60
N LEU A 116 2.07 -24.14 7.18
CA LEU A 116 0.89 -23.78 7.95
C LEU A 116 -0.01 -25.01 8.20
N ARG A 117 -0.29 -25.82 7.18
CA ARG A 117 -1.07 -27.06 7.33
C ARG A 117 -0.40 -28.05 8.28
N ALA A 118 0.91 -28.27 8.12
CA ALA A 118 1.67 -29.20 8.96
C ALA A 118 1.61 -28.80 10.44
N VAL A 119 1.88 -27.52 10.74
CA VAL A 119 1.83 -27.00 12.11
C VAL A 119 0.42 -27.09 12.70
N LEU A 120 -0.60 -26.81 11.90
CA LEU A 120 -2.00 -26.93 12.30
C LEU A 120 -2.40 -28.38 12.60
N ASN A 121 -1.87 -29.34 11.86
CA ASN A 121 -2.11 -30.78 12.03
C ASN A 121 -1.18 -31.44 13.06
N GLY A 122 -0.37 -30.66 13.78
CA GLY A 122 0.44 -31.15 14.89
C GLY A 122 1.75 -31.81 14.46
N ALA A 123 2.33 -31.38 13.33
CA ALA A 123 3.67 -31.78 12.94
C ALA A 123 4.69 -31.52 14.06
N ASP A 124 5.68 -32.41 14.16
CA ASP A 124 6.79 -32.25 15.10
C ASP A 124 7.71 -31.12 14.63
N THR A 125 7.62 -29.98 15.31
CA THR A 125 8.40 -28.77 14.98
C THR A 125 9.90 -28.97 15.17
N SER A 126 10.35 -30.03 15.84
CA SER A 126 11.79 -30.37 15.95
C SER A 126 12.41 -30.79 14.61
N GLN A 127 11.57 -31.22 13.67
CA GLN A 127 11.98 -31.60 12.30
C GLN A 127 11.77 -30.45 11.30
N MET A 128 11.39 -29.26 11.78
CA MET A 128 11.14 -28.08 10.94
C MET A 128 12.21 -27.02 11.16
N HIS A 129 12.35 -26.12 10.19
CA HIS A 129 13.29 -25.02 10.25
C HIS A 129 12.65 -23.81 10.93
N LEU A 130 13.24 -23.36 12.05
CA LEU A 130 12.83 -22.12 12.69
C LEU A 130 13.30 -20.91 11.86
N ARG A 131 12.35 -20.11 11.40
CA ARG A 131 12.58 -18.87 10.65
C ARG A 131 12.23 -17.67 11.50
N GLU A 132 12.79 -16.52 11.11
CA GLU A 132 12.47 -15.23 11.67
C GLU A 132 12.33 -14.19 10.54
N TYR A 133 11.49 -13.18 10.75
CA TYR A 133 11.28 -12.12 9.77
C TYR A 133 11.28 -10.73 10.41
N SER A 134 12.25 -10.45 11.28
CA SER A 134 12.50 -9.16 11.95
C SER A 134 12.56 -7.93 11.03
N ARG A 135 12.74 -8.14 9.72
CA ARG A 135 12.85 -7.09 8.70
C ARG A 135 11.61 -6.19 8.64
N TYR A 136 10.44 -6.70 8.99
CA TYR A 136 9.18 -5.96 8.94
C TYR A 136 8.60 -5.77 10.33
N TRP A 137 7.65 -4.83 10.44
CA TRP A 137 6.95 -4.59 11.70
C TRP A 137 5.93 -5.68 12.02
N HIS A 138 5.28 -6.26 11.01
CA HIS A 138 4.13 -7.15 11.19
C HIS A 138 2.97 -6.47 11.94
N GLY A 139 2.81 -5.14 11.77
CA GLY A 139 1.81 -4.35 12.47
C GLY A 139 0.37 -4.78 12.19
N TYR A 140 0.11 -5.49 11.09
CA TYR A 140 -1.19 -6.11 10.83
C TYR A 140 -1.63 -7.08 11.94
N LEU A 141 -0.69 -7.68 12.68
CA LEU A 141 -0.99 -8.55 13.82
C LEU A 141 -1.78 -7.82 14.92
N VAL A 142 -1.66 -6.49 15.00
CA VAL A 142 -2.39 -5.68 15.97
C VAL A 142 -3.91 -5.84 15.81
N TYR A 143 -4.40 -6.01 14.58
CA TYR A 143 -5.82 -6.28 14.34
C TYR A 143 -6.08 -7.75 14.01
N LEU A 144 -5.17 -8.43 13.30
CA LEU A 144 -5.38 -9.81 12.85
C LEU A 144 -5.48 -10.80 14.02
N LYS A 145 -4.61 -10.70 15.04
CA LYS A 145 -4.64 -11.61 16.20
C LYS A 145 -5.96 -11.50 16.99
N PRO A 146 -6.41 -10.31 17.43
CA PRO A 146 -7.70 -10.17 18.10
C PRO A 146 -8.88 -10.68 17.27
N LEU A 147 -8.84 -10.46 15.95
CA LEU A 147 -9.91 -10.90 15.06
C LEU A 147 -9.94 -12.43 14.90
N LEU A 148 -8.77 -13.08 14.72
CA LEU A 148 -8.67 -14.54 14.65
C LEU A 148 -8.99 -15.23 15.99
N LEU A 149 -8.95 -14.52 17.12
CA LEU A 149 -9.41 -15.05 18.40
C LEU A 149 -10.92 -15.31 18.42
N ILE A 150 -11.68 -14.56 17.60
CA ILE A 150 -13.15 -14.57 17.59
C ILE A 150 -13.67 -15.27 16.33
N PHE A 151 -13.04 -15.06 15.19
CA PHE A 151 -13.50 -15.51 13.87
C PHE A 151 -12.52 -16.50 13.23
N SER A 152 -13.03 -17.40 12.37
CA SER A 152 -12.17 -18.20 11.49
C SER A 152 -11.52 -17.35 10.41
N TRP A 153 -10.44 -17.84 9.79
CA TRP A 153 -9.76 -17.11 8.71
C TRP A 153 -10.73 -16.73 7.58
N GLU A 154 -11.60 -17.65 7.18
CA GLU A 154 -12.59 -17.32 6.14
C GLU A 154 -13.64 -16.29 6.57
N GLN A 155 -14.10 -16.33 7.80
CA GLN A 155 -14.99 -15.29 8.31
C GLN A 155 -14.31 -13.91 8.23
N LEU A 156 -12.99 -13.85 8.46
CA LEU A 156 -12.23 -12.61 8.27
C LEU A 156 -12.20 -12.16 6.82
N VAL A 157 -12.02 -13.06 5.85
CA VAL A 157 -12.09 -12.70 4.42
C VAL A 157 -13.45 -12.05 4.09
N TRP A 158 -14.55 -12.59 4.61
CA TRP A 158 -15.88 -11.98 4.43
C TRP A 158 -16.04 -10.63 5.14
N ILE A 159 -15.52 -10.49 6.36
CA ILE A 159 -15.55 -9.23 7.11
C ILE A 159 -14.72 -8.16 6.38
N GLU A 160 -13.54 -8.52 5.88
CA GLU A 160 -12.68 -7.63 5.11
C GLU A 160 -13.33 -7.18 3.81
N LEU A 161 -13.97 -8.09 3.07
CA LEU A 161 -14.77 -7.74 1.89
C LEU A 161 -15.85 -6.70 2.24
N GLY A 162 -16.61 -6.93 3.33
CA GLY A 162 -17.60 -5.99 3.82
C GLY A 162 -17.00 -4.63 4.21
N LEU A 163 -15.84 -4.64 4.87
CA LEU A 163 -15.10 -3.44 5.24
C LEU A 163 -14.63 -2.65 4.01
N HIS A 164 -14.09 -3.31 2.98
CA HIS A 164 -13.68 -2.64 1.74
C HIS A 164 -14.85 -1.95 1.07
N ILE A 165 -15.98 -2.63 0.92
CA ILE A 165 -17.19 -2.06 0.33
C ILE A 165 -17.64 -0.85 1.16
N ALA A 166 -17.71 -0.97 2.48
CA ALA A 166 -18.10 0.11 3.36
C ALA A 166 -17.17 1.34 3.25
N LEU A 167 -15.85 1.12 3.23
CA LEU A 167 -14.85 2.18 3.09
C LEU A 167 -14.93 2.86 1.72
N LEU A 168 -15.05 2.10 0.63
CA LEU A 168 -15.17 2.65 -0.72
C LEU A 168 -16.48 3.44 -0.91
N LEU A 169 -17.59 2.95 -0.36
CA LEU A 169 -18.85 3.68 -0.33
C LEU A 169 -18.74 4.97 0.48
N ALA A 170 -18.07 4.93 1.64
CA ALA A 170 -17.83 6.13 2.44
C ALA A 170 -16.98 7.17 1.68
N VAL A 171 -15.94 6.74 0.95
CA VAL A 171 -15.15 7.61 0.07
C VAL A 171 -16.04 8.22 -1.03
N ALA A 172 -16.86 7.43 -1.72
CA ALA A 172 -17.74 7.90 -2.77
C ALA A 172 -18.76 8.93 -2.26
N VAL A 173 -19.40 8.66 -1.11
CA VAL A 173 -20.32 9.60 -0.45
C VAL A 173 -19.60 10.90 -0.10
N LEU A 174 -18.36 10.85 0.38
CA LEU A 174 -17.58 12.05 0.70
C LEU A 174 -17.20 12.85 -0.55
N PHE A 175 -16.88 12.21 -1.67
CA PHE A 175 -16.65 12.89 -2.95
C PHE A 175 -17.89 13.65 -3.44
N ILE A 176 -19.08 13.06 -3.29
CA ILE A 176 -20.35 13.74 -3.60
C ILE A 176 -20.56 14.94 -2.66
N LYS A 177 -20.41 14.73 -1.34
CA LYS A 177 -20.57 15.80 -0.34
C LYS A 177 -19.61 16.97 -0.54
N LYS A 178 -18.39 16.70 -0.99
CA LYS A 178 -17.37 17.72 -1.30
C LYS A 178 -17.45 18.23 -2.74
N LYS A 179 -18.58 17.98 -3.44
CA LYS A 179 -18.90 18.49 -4.79
C LYS A 179 -17.83 18.14 -5.84
N VAL A 180 -17.20 16.97 -5.70
CA VAL A 180 -16.23 16.41 -6.65
C VAL A 180 -16.63 14.99 -7.09
N PRO A 181 -17.88 14.73 -7.51
CA PRO A 181 -18.36 13.38 -7.82
C PRO A 181 -17.57 12.69 -8.93
N GLY A 182 -16.94 13.44 -9.84
CA GLY A 182 -16.04 12.89 -10.86
C GLY A 182 -14.88 12.08 -10.26
N ALA A 183 -14.43 12.39 -9.04
CA ALA A 183 -13.40 11.62 -8.34
C ALA A 183 -13.78 10.14 -8.13
N ILE A 184 -15.07 9.80 -8.13
CA ILE A 184 -15.55 8.40 -8.11
C ILE A 184 -15.11 7.67 -9.38
N LEU A 185 -15.25 8.30 -10.56
CA LEU A 185 -14.82 7.70 -11.82
C LEU A 185 -13.30 7.52 -11.85
N ALA A 186 -12.55 8.47 -11.30
CA ALA A 186 -11.11 8.33 -11.16
C ALA A 186 -10.75 7.16 -10.23
N LEU A 187 -11.40 7.05 -9.07
CA LEU A 187 -11.19 5.95 -8.12
C LEU A 187 -11.49 4.60 -8.79
N VAL A 188 -12.61 4.47 -9.51
CA VAL A 188 -12.95 3.25 -10.25
C VAL A 188 -11.92 2.93 -11.32
N ALA A 189 -11.45 3.95 -12.08
CA ALA A 189 -10.40 3.76 -13.07
C ALA A 189 -9.09 3.25 -12.43
N GLY A 190 -8.67 3.81 -11.29
CA GLY A 190 -7.50 3.33 -10.56
C GLY A 190 -7.68 1.92 -10.02
N LEU A 191 -8.80 1.65 -9.36
CA LEU A 191 -9.11 0.34 -8.78
C LEU A 191 -9.16 -0.75 -9.85
N ALA A 192 -9.71 -0.49 -11.03
CA ALA A 192 -9.77 -1.49 -12.10
C ALA A 192 -8.38 -2.02 -12.50
N PHE A 193 -7.34 -1.19 -12.47
CA PHE A 193 -5.96 -1.61 -12.72
C PHE A 193 -5.31 -2.29 -11.49
N MET A 194 -5.95 -2.27 -10.32
CA MET A 194 -5.48 -2.96 -9.12
C MET A 194 -6.05 -4.38 -8.98
N LYS A 195 -6.97 -4.80 -9.86
CA LYS A 195 -7.69 -6.10 -9.79
C LYS A 195 -8.40 -6.30 -8.45
N PRO A 196 -9.46 -5.52 -8.16
CA PRO A 196 -10.12 -5.50 -6.85
C PRO A 196 -10.67 -6.88 -6.46
N GLU A 197 -11.06 -7.70 -7.44
CA GLU A 197 -11.54 -9.07 -7.25
C GLU A 197 -10.52 -9.99 -6.55
N LEU A 198 -9.22 -9.78 -6.79
CA LEU A 198 -8.15 -10.55 -6.12
C LEU A 198 -7.72 -9.90 -4.80
N MET A 199 -7.88 -8.58 -4.69
CA MET A 199 -7.48 -7.86 -3.48
C MET A 199 -8.42 -8.11 -2.31
N MET A 200 -9.73 -8.14 -2.57
CA MET A 200 -10.74 -8.21 -1.51
C MET A 200 -10.87 -9.61 -0.89
N VAL A 201 -10.13 -10.60 -1.39
CA VAL A 201 -10.15 -12.00 -0.93
C VAL A 201 -8.83 -12.46 -0.32
N SER A 202 -7.89 -11.54 -0.10
CA SER A 202 -6.59 -11.82 0.53
C SER A 202 -6.30 -10.82 1.64
N LEU A 203 -5.83 -11.32 2.79
CA LEU A 203 -5.52 -10.51 3.97
C LEU A 203 -4.41 -9.50 3.67
N THR A 204 -3.31 -9.95 3.06
CA THR A 204 -2.16 -9.11 2.72
C THR A 204 -2.53 -8.07 1.67
N MET A 205 -3.37 -8.45 0.69
CA MET A 205 -3.79 -7.55 -0.38
C MET A 205 -4.84 -6.56 0.09
N SER A 206 -5.36 -6.68 1.30
CA SER A 206 -6.38 -5.77 1.85
C SER A 206 -5.76 -4.55 2.55
N VAL A 207 -4.55 -4.69 3.09
CA VAL A 207 -3.91 -3.69 3.96
C VAL A 207 -3.80 -2.32 3.28
N SER A 208 -3.15 -2.27 2.12
CA SER A 208 -2.92 -1.02 1.40
C SER A 208 -4.23 -0.36 0.90
N LEU A 209 -5.26 -1.16 0.58
CA LEU A 209 -6.60 -0.66 0.20
C LEU A 209 -7.33 -0.02 1.40
N ILE A 210 -7.26 -0.63 2.58
CA ILE A 210 -7.81 -0.07 3.82
C ILE A 210 -7.12 1.24 4.17
N ILE A 211 -5.80 1.30 4.10
CA ILE A 211 -5.02 2.51 4.40
C ILE A 211 -5.33 3.62 3.40
N MET A 212 -5.32 3.32 2.09
CA MET A 212 -5.66 4.29 1.05
C MET A 212 -7.07 4.86 1.26
N SER A 213 -8.07 3.99 1.44
CA SER A 213 -9.45 4.42 1.63
C SER A 213 -9.63 5.25 2.91
N THR A 214 -8.97 4.85 4.00
CA THR A 214 -8.99 5.60 5.26
C THR A 214 -8.31 6.96 5.12
N ALA A 215 -7.16 7.03 4.44
CA ALA A 215 -6.46 8.28 4.15
C ALA A 215 -7.35 9.23 3.35
N LEU A 216 -8.05 8.73 2.32
CA LEU A 216 -9.03 9.51 1.56
C LEU A 216 -10.17 9.99 2.45
N ILE A 217 -10.76 9.13 3.29
CA ILE A 217 -11.84 9.53 4.22
C ILE A 217 -11.37 10.66 5.15
N VAL A 218 -10.20 10.52 5.76
CA VAL A 218 -9.63 11.54 6.66
C VAL A 218 -9.37 12.84 5.89
N GLN A 219 -8.74 12.75 4.72
CA GLN A 219 -8.46 13.90 3.86
C GLN A 219 -9.74 14.63 3.45
N MET A 220 -10.80 13.92 3.07
CA MET A 220 -12.08 14.52 2.68
C MET A 220 -12.81 15.12 3.89
N LYS A 221 -12.77 14.49 5.07
CA LYS A 221 -13.42 15.00 6.28
C LYS A 221 -12.68 16.19 6.89
N LYS A 222 -11.36 16.27 6.73
CA LYS A 222 -10.49 17.25 7.37
C LYS A 222 -9.80 18.19 6.37
N SER A 223 -10.24 18.25 5.11
CA SER A 223 -9.60 19.04 4.05
C SER A 223 -9.32 20.48 4.45
N ASP A 224 -10.33 21.12 5.05
CA ASP A 224 -10.31 22.55 5.35
C ASP A 224 -9.34 22.80 6.52
N TRP A 225 -9.42 21.98 7.56
CA TRP A 225 -8.48 21.99 8.69
C TRP A 225 -7.03 21.70 8.27
N LEU A 226 -6.81 20.71 7.38
CA LEU A 226 -5.48 20.36 6.88
C LEU A 226 -4.87 21.52 6.08
N ALA A 227 -5.68 22.22 5.29
CA ALA A 227 -5.25 23.39 4.52
C ALA A 227 -4.95 24.58 5.45
N GLU A 228 -5.91 24.94 6.32
CA GLU A 228 -5.80 26.08 7.25
C GLU A 228 -4.63 25.95 8.21
N LYS A 229 -4.40 24.74 8.76
CA LYS A 229 -3.28 24.48 9.68
C LYS A 229 -1.98 24.13 8.95
N GLY A 230 -2.02 23.92 7.64
CA GLY A 230 -0.86 23.47 6.87
C GLY A 230 -0.35 22.11 7.31
N TRP A 231 -1.24 21.17 7.65
CA TRP A 231 -0.93 19.84 8.21
C TRP A 231 -0.86 18.71 7.16
N TYR A 232 -0.93 19.05 5.87
CA TYR A 232 -0.72 18.06 4.81
C TYR A 232 0.64 17.32 4.90
N PRO A 233 1.78 17.97 5.21
CA PRO A 233 3.05 17.26 5.42
C PRO A 233 2.95 16.16 6.49
N GLU A 234 2.41 16.47 7.66
CA GLU A 234 2.21 15.52 8.76
C GLU A 234 1.17 14.46 8.42
N PHE A 235 0.11 14.80 7.68
CA PHE A 235 -0.86 13.83 7.19
C PHE A 235 -0.18 12.78 6.30
N PHE A 236 0.61 13.20 5.30
CA PHE A 236 1.32 12.27 4.43
C PHE A 236 2.40 11.49 5.17
N LEU A 237 3.08 12.09 6.16
CA LEU A 237 4.00 11.39 7.07
C LEU A 237 3.28 10.24 7.80
N VAL A 238 2.14 10.50 8.43
CA VAL A 238 1.36 9.48 9.17
C VAL A 238 0.87 8.39 8.23
N VAL A 239 0.41 8.73 7.02
CA VAL A 239 0.02 7.73 6.03
C VAL A 239 1.21 6.84 5.68
N GLY A 240 2.40 7.40 5.45
CA GLY A 240 3.62 6.62 5.19
C GLY A 240 4.00 5.70 6.36
N ILE A 241 3.91 6.20 7.61
CA ILE A 241 4.14 5.42 8.83
C ILE A 241 3.19 4.23 8.91
N LEU A 242 1.88 4.47 8.75
CA LEU A 242 0.87 3.42 8.82
C LEU A 242 1.07 2.39 7.71
N THR A 243 1.39 2.82 6.49
CA THR A 243 1.71 1.92 5.38
C THR A 243 2.91 1.05 5.71
N SER A 244 4.02 1.61 6.20
CA SER A 244 5.20 0.81 6.55
C SER A 244 4.98 -0.12 7.75
N TYR A 245 4.15 0.28 8.70
CA TYR A 245 3.90 -0.51 9.90
C TYR A 245 3.02 -1.72 9.62
N LEU A 246 1.96 -1.54 8.83
CA LEU A 246 0.93 -2.55 8.59
C LEU A 246 1.21 -3.42 7.35
N ASP A 247 1.84 -2.88 6.30
CA ASP A 247 1.96 -3.53 4.98
C ASP A 247 3.32 -4.22 4.76
N PHE A 248 3.31 -5.34 4.04
CA PHE A 248 4.50 -6.13 3.67
C PHE A 248 5.20 -5.66 2.39
N LEU A 249 5.20 -4.35 2.09
CA LEU A 249 5.72 -3.81 0.83
C LEU A 249 4.97 -4.43 -0.38
N THR A 250 3.64 -4.50 -0.31
CA THR A 250 2.79 -5.08 -1.36
C THR A 250 2.69 -4.12 -2.54
N TYR A 251 1.87 -3.07 -2.43
CA TYR A 251 1.68 -2.02 -3.41
C TYR A 251 1.50 -0.64 -2.73
N PRO A 252 2.41 -0.25 -1.80
CA PRO A 252 2.19 0.84 -0.85
C PRO A 252 1.98 2.22 -1.49
N VAL A 253 2.46 2.42 -2.72
CA VAL A 253 2.38 3.70 -3.46
C VAL A 253 0.94 4.16 -3.67
N VAL A 254 -0.05 3.27 -3.67
CA VAL A 254 -1.46 3.67 -3.78
C VAL A 254 -1.90 4.54 -2.59
N THR A 255 -1.30 4.33 -1.41
CA THR A 255 -1.55 5.13 -0.21
C THR A 255 -1.00 6.56 -0.33
N LEU A 256 -0.11 6.82 -1.29
CA LEU A 256 0.41 8.15 -1.63
C LEU A 256 -0.30 8.76 -2.84
N GLY A 257 -0.33 8.01 -3.96
CA GLY A 257 -0.76 8.52 -5.26
C GLY A 257 -2.23 8.94 -5.30
N PHE A 258 -3.12 8.15 -4.67
CA PHE A 258 -4.55 8.46 -4.64
C PHE A 258 -4.82 9.73 -3.79
N PRO A 259 -4.33 9.86 -2.54
CA PRO A 259 -4.48 11.09 -1.79
C PRO A 259 -3.83 12.33 -2.44
N LEU A 260 -2.68 12.18 -3.13
CA LEU A 260 -2.09 13.29 -3.89
C LEU A 260 -2.98 13.74 -5.05
N GLY A 261 -3.52 12.80 -5.83
CA GLY A 261 -4.39 13.16 -6.95
C GLY A 261 -5.70 13.77 -6.47
N ILE A 262 -6.28 13.30 -5.36
CA ILE A 262 -7.44 13.95 -4.74
C ILE A 262 -7.10 15.34 -4.21
N TRP A 263 -5.97 15.49 -3.52
CA TRP A 263 -5.50 16.80 -3.06
C TRP A 263 -5.45 17.80 -4.23
N PHE A 264 -4.78 17.43 -5.33
CA PHE A 264 -4.63 18.32 -6.48
C PHE A 264 -5.94 18.51 -7.27
N LEU A 265 -6.78 17.47 -7.34
CA LEU A 265 -8.11 17.56 -7.96
C LEU A 265 -8.99 18.58 -7.23
N MET A 266 -8.93 18.61 -5.90
CA MET A 266 -9.67 19.55 -5.06
C MET A 266 -9.04 20.94 -4.98
N ALA A 267 -7.71 21.06 -5.14
CA ALA A 267 -7.00 22.32 -5.07
C ALA A 267 -7.63 23.36 -6.00
N GLU A 268 -7.61 24.63 -5.61
CA GLU A 268 -7.90 25.70 -6.54
C GLU A 268 -6.79 25.82 -7.59
N ARG A 269 -6.87 26.82 -8.45
CA ARG A 269 -5.82 27.09 -9.42
C ARG A 269 -4.51 27.37 -8.67
N GLU A 270 -3.53 26.49 -8.84
CA GLU A 270 -2.17 26.68 -8.33
C GLU A 270 -1.19 26.96 -9.48
N ALA A 271 -0.22 27.84 -9.22
CA ALA A 271 0.91 28.00 -10.14
C ALA A 271 1.72 26.69 -10.21
N ILE A 272 2.22 26.36 -11.41
CA ILE A 272 2.95 25.11 -11.70
C ILE A 272 3.99 24.80 -10.62
N TRP A 273 4.91 25.73 -10.36
CA TRP A 273 5.98 25.52 -9.40
C TRP A 273 5.51 25.34 -7.95
N THR A 274 4.39 25.95 -7.56
CA THR A 274 3.81 25.77 -6.23
C THR A 274 3.22 24.36 -6.10
N ALA A 275 2.47 23.91 -7.11
CA ALA A 275 1.91 22.56 -7.14
C ALA A 275 3.01 21.49 -7.12
N ILE A 276 4.07 21.67 -7.93
CA ILE A 276 5.24 20.77 -7.95
C ILE A 276 5.88 20.70 -6.57
N LYS A 277 6.19 21.84 -5.95
CA LYS A 277 6.82 21.88 -4.61
C LYS A 277 5.97 21.16 -3.57
N ARG A 278 4.64 21.32 -3.61
CA ARG A 278 3.71 20.65 -2.69
C ARG A 278 3.67 19.15 -2.93
N ILE A 279 3.51 18.69 -4.18
CA ILE A 279 3.51 17.26 -4.52
C ILE A 279 4.82 16.60 -4.08
N VAL A 280 5.96 17.19 -4.44
CA VAL A 280 7.27 16.66 -4.06
C VAL A 280 7.45 16.68 -2.53
N GLY A 281 7.06 17.76 -1.86
CA GLY A 281 7.15 17.87 -0.41
C GLY A 281 6.27 16.86 0.33
N TYR A 282 5.05 16.62 -0.13
CA TYR A 282 4.14 15.63 0.44
C TYR A 282 4.62 14.20 0.19
N SER A 283 5.08 13.90 -1.03
CA SER A 283 5.74 12.62 -1.34
C SER A 283 6.98 12.38 -0.48
N PHE A 284 7.78 13.42 -0.24
CA PHE A 284 8.94 13.34 0.64
C PHE A 284 8.52 13.03 2.08
N CYS A 285 7.49 13.71 2.61
CA CYS A 285 7.00 13.44 3.96
C CYS A 285 6.44 12.01 4.10
N TRP A 286 5.69 11.53 3.12
CA TRP A 286 5.25 10.13 3.07
C TRP A 286 6.44 9.17 3.04
N GLY A 287 7.46 9.45 2.22
CA GLY A 287 8.67 8.65 2.13
C GLY A 287 9.46 8.62 3.45
N VAL A 288 9.59 9.77 4.14
CA VAL A 288 10.20 9.84 5.48
C VAL A 288 9.39 9.03 6.50
N GLY A 289 8.06 9.09 6.43
CA GLY A 289 7.20 8.30 7.31
C GLY A 289 7.37 6.80 7.07
N TYR A 290 7.36 6.40 5.80
CA TYR A 290 7.52 5.01 5.39
C TYR A 290 8.91 4.46 5.74
N ALA A 291 9.97 5.07 5.22
CA ALA A 291 11.34 4.61 5.43
C ALA A 291 11.79 4.80 6.87
N GLY A 292 11.37 5.89 7.53
CA GLY A 292 11.68 6.14 8.92
C GLY A 292 11.02 5.13 9.85
N MET A 293 9.75 4.79 9.61
CA MET A 293 9.06 3.78 10.41
C MET A 293 9.73 2.43 10.19
N TRP A 294 9.97 2.03 8.94
CA TRP A 294 10.68 0.79 8.63
C TRP A 294 12.04 0.71 9.33
N ALA A 295 12.87 1.75 9.22
CA ALA A 295 14.18 1.81 9.85
C ALA A 295 14.13 1.73 11.39
N SER A 296 13.09 2.32 11.99
CA SER A 296 12.94 2.29 13.45
C SER A 296 12.74 0.87 14.00
N LYS A 297 12.21 -0.08 13.20
CA LYS A 297 12.13 -1.50 13.61
C LYS A 297 13.51 -2.05 13.96
N TRP A 298 14.47 -1.81 13.07
CA TRP A 298 15.82 -2.35 13.18
C TRP A 298 16.61 -1.66 14.27
N ILE A 299 16.46 -0.34 14.39
CA ILE A 299 17.09 0.42 15.47
C ILE A 299 16.60 -0.10 16.82
N ILE A 300 15.29 -0.30 16.98
CA ILE A 300 14.73 -0.82 18.24
C ILE A 300 15.18 -2.25 18.48
N ALA A 301 15.13 -3.12 17.47
CA ALA A 301 15.58 -4.52 17.59
C ALA A 301 17.06 -4.59 18.02
N ASP A 302 17.93 -3.85 17.35
CA ASP A 302 19.38 -3.90 17.61
C ASP A 302 19.75 -3.31 18.97
N LEU A 303 19.12 -2.19 19.37
CA LEU A 303 19.34 -1.58 20.69
C LEU A 303 18.87 -2.47 21.85
N THR A 304 17.83 -3.28 21.63
CA THR A 304 17.20 -4.06 22.71
C THR A 304 17.63 -5.52 22.75
N LEU A 305 18.02 -6.09 21.61
CA LEU A 305 18.36 -7.50 21.47
C LEU A 305 19.82 -7.72 21.06
N GLN A 306 20.60 -6.66 20.78
CA GLN A 306 22.04 -6.69 20.49
C GLN A 306 22.44 -7.66 19.37
N THR A 307 21.70 -7.61 18.27
CA THR A 307 21.66 -8.67 17.25
C THR A 307 22.51 -8.42 16.01
N GLY A 308 23.01 -7.21 15.77
CA GLY A 308 23.63 -6.84 14.50
C GLY A 308 22.62 -6.56 13.38
N THR A 309 21.32 -6.40 13.70
CA THR A 309 20.22 -6.28 12.74
C THR A 309 20.36 -5.08 11.80
N ILE A 310 21.06 -4.02 12.22
CA ILE A 310 21.33 -2.85 11.36
C ILE A 310 22.19 -3.23 10.15
N ARG A 311 23.18 -4.12 10.33
CA ARG A 311 24.04 -4.58 9.22
C ARG A 311 23.21 -5.33 8.18
N ASP A 312 22.36 -6.25 8.61
CA ASP A 312 21.48 -7.02 7.73
C ASP A 312 20.44 -6.14 7.05
N ALA A 313 19.89 -5.16 7.78
CA ALA A 313 18.97 -4.17 7.24
C ALA A 313 19.60 -3.35 6.09
N VAL A 314 20.84 -2.90 6.24
CA VAL A 314 21.57 -2.19 5.18
C VAL A 314 21.73 -3.07 3.94
N TRP A 315 22.15 -4.33 4.12
CA TRP A 315 22.25 -5.29 3.00
C TRP A 315 20.90 -5.55 2.33
N ASN A 316 19.81 -5.53 3.08
CA ASN A 316 18.46 -5.68 2.54
C ASN A 316 17.99 -4.49 1.72
N VAL A 317 18.30 -3.26 2.14
CA VAL A 317 18.04 -2.06 1.32
C VAL A 317 18.83 -2.15 0.02
N ILE A 318 20.11 -2.55 0.11
CA ILE A 318 20.96 -2.74 -1.07
C ILE A 318 20.33 -3.79 -1.99
N GLY A 319 20.06 -5.00 -1.51
CA GLY A 319 19.49 -6.09 -2.32
C GLY A 319 18.15 -5.73 -2.97
N ARG A 320 17.27 -4.96 -2.31
CA ARG A 320 16.01 -4.49 -2.90
C ARG A 320 16.20 -3.45 -4.00
N THR A 321 17.29 -2.69 -3.93
CA THR A 321 17.63 -1.62 -4.87
C THR A 321 18.65 -2.07 -5.92
N GLU A 322 19.15 -3.31 -5.86
CA GLU A 322 20.09 -3.87 -6.82
C GLU A 322 19.46 -4.01 -8.21
N ALA A 323 20.32 -3.84 -9.22
CA ALA A 323 19.91 -4.02 -10.60
C ALA A 323 19.86 -5.52 -10.93
N ILE A 324 18.83 -5.92 -11.67
CA ILE A 324 18.59 -7.35 -11.93
C ILE A 324 19.47 -7.85 -13.06
N GLY A 325 20.13 -9.01 -12.82
CA GLY A 325 20.84 -9.76 -13.86
C GLY A 325 21.98 -8.98 -14.52
N GLY A 326 22.68 -8.13 -13.77
CA GLY A 326 23.80 -7.32 -14.27
C GLY A 326 23.41 -6.21 -15.27
N ARG A 327 22.12 -5.94 -15.47
CA ARG A 327 21.65 -4.91 -16.40
C ARG A 327 21.87 -3.51 -15.82
N PRO A 328 22.21 -2.48 -16.63
CA PRO A 328 22.17 -1.09 -16.18
C PRO A 328 20.80 -0.75 -15.59
N ARG A 329 20.75 0.03 -14.51
CA ARG A 329 19.52 0.27 -13.72
C ARG A 329 18.32 0.71 -14.57
N MET A 330 18.51 1.58 -15.56
CA MET A 330 17.41 2.00 -16.44
C MET A 330 16.89 0.85 -17.32
N ASN A 331 17.79 0.02 -17.88
CA ASN A 331 17.42 -1.15 -18.69
C ASN A 331 16.75 -2.24 -17.83
N GLY A 332 17.21 -2.41 -16.58
CA GLY A 332 16.54 -3.22 -15.56
C GLY A 332 15.13 -2.71 -15.28
N GLY A 333 14.95 -1.40 -15.13
CA GLY A 333 13.65 -0.77 -14.87
C GLY A 333 12.60 -1.07 -15.95
N PHE A 334 12.96 -0.97 -17.24
CA PHE A 334 12.03 -1.32 -18.33
C PHE A 334 11.67 -2.81 -18.33
N TYR A 335 12.64 -3.69 -18.03
CA TYR A 335 12.36 -5.11 -17.89
C TYR A 335 11.42 -5.39 -16.72
N VAL A 336 11.65 -4.82 -15.54
CA VAL A 336 10.76 -5.00 -14.38
C VAL A 336 9.37 -4.43 -14.65
N LEU A 337 9.29 -3.29 -15.34
CA LEU A 337 8.02 -2.75 -15.81
C LEU A 337 7.30 -3.75 -16.72
N SER A 338 8.01 -4.40 -17.64
CA SER A 338 7.41 -5.42 -18.52
C SER A 338 6.87 -6.61 -17.72
N LEU A 339 7.57 -7.06 -16.67
CA LEU A 339 7.08 -8.11 -15.78
C LEU A 339 5.78 -7.69 -15.08
N ASN A 340 5.74 -6.46 -14.56
CA ASN A 340 4.53 -5.94 -13.93
C ASN A 340 3.38 -5.74 -14.94
N LEU A 341 3.68 -5.39 -16.19
CA LEU A 341 2.66 -5.25 -17.23
C LEU A 341 2.11 -6.60 -17.72
N GLN A 342 2.90 -7.69 -17.65
CA GLN A 342 2.44 -9.04 -18.00
C GLN A 342 1.32 -9.55 -17.09
N GLU A 343 1.22 -9.01 -15.87
CA GLU A 343 0.10 -9.30 -14.98
C GLU A 343 -1.24 -8.84 -15.56
N TYR A 344 -1.26 -7.89 -16.50
CA TYR A 344 -2.45 -7.52 -17.27
C TYR A 344 -2.65 -8.44 -18.48
N GLY A 345 -2.78 -9.75 -18.25
CA GLY A 345 -2.84 -10.76 -19.31
C GLY A 345 -4.05 -10.67 -20.28
N SER A 346 -5.03 -9.83 -20.01
CA SER A 346 -6.19 -9.61 -20.89
C SER A 346 -6.09 -8.29 -21.66
N SER A 347 -6.39 -8.34 -22.96
CA SER A 347 -6.42 -7.16 -23.84
C SER A 347 -7.35 -6.04 -23.36
N ILE A 348 -8.32 -6.35 -22.48
CA ILE A 348 -9.21 -5.34 -21.90
C ILE A 348 -8.45 -4.23 -21.17
N TYR A 349 -7.34 -4.56 -20.49
CA TYR A 349 -6.54 -3.56 -19.76
C TYR A 349 -5.84 -2.59 -20.71
N MET A 350 -5.39 -3.07 -21.88
CA MET A 350 -4.83 -2.21 -22.93
C MET A 350 -5.90 -1.29 -23.52
N ILE A 351 -7.10 -1.81 -23.76
CA ILE A 351 -8.24 -1.00 -24.24
C ILE A 351 -8.60 0.06 -23.21
N MET A 352 -8.72 -0.30 -21.93
CA MET A 352 -9.02 0.63 -20.84
C MET A 352 -7.96 1.72 -20.72
N ALA A 353 -6.67 1.36 -20.82
CA ALA A 353 -5.57 2.33 -20.79
C ALA A 353 -5.65 3.27 -22.01
N GLY A 354 -5.88 2.72 -23.20
CA GLY A 354 -6.09 3.49 -24.43
C GLY A 354 -7.25 4.48 -24.31
N VAL A 355 -8.39 4.06 -23.77
CA VAL A 355 -9.55 4.91 -23.53
C VAL A 355 -9.21 6.05 -22.55
N LEU A 356 -8.54 5.77 -21.43
CA LEU A 356 -8.12 6.80 -20.48
C LEU A 356 -7.19 7.84 -21.11
N ILE A 357 -6.24 7.39 -21.94
CA ILE A 357 -5.32 8.27 -22.67
C ILE A 357 -6.09 9.12 -23.69
N VAL A 358 -6.97 8.52 -24.49
CA VAL A 358 -7.79 9.24 -25.48
C VAL A 358 -8.67 10.29 -24.80
N LEU A 359 -9.31 9.96 -23.68
CA LEU A 359 -10.13 10.91 -22.92
C LEU A 359 -9.30 12.08 -22.37
N ALA A 360 -8.10 11.79 -21.84
CA ALA A 360 -7.19 12.83 -21.36
C ALA A 360 -6.76 13.76 -22.50
N VAL A 361 -6.29 13.20 -23.63
CA VAL A 361 -5.88 13.98 -24.82
C VAL A 361 -7.05 14.79 -25.39
N ALA A 362 -8.23 14.18 -25.53
CA ALA A 362 -9.42 14.87 -26.01
C ALA A 362 -9.82 16.04 -25.10
N SER A 363 -9.70 15.88 -23.77
CA SER A 363 -9.96 16.98 -22.83
C SER A 363 -8.96 18.15 -22.98
N ILE A 364 -7.70 17.85 -23.31
CA ILE A 364 -6.66 18.86 -23.56
C ILE A 364 -6.95 19.59 -24.88
N VAL A 365 -7.25 18.85 -25.95
CA VAL A 365 -7.64 19.43 -27.25
C VAL A 365 -8.88 20.32 -27.08
N TRP A 366 -9.87 19.87 -26.32
CA TRP A 366 -11.06 20.66 -26.01
C TRP A 366 -10.71 21.95 -25.26
N ALA A 367 -9.73 21.92 -24.34
CA ALA A 367 -9.26 23.11 -23.65
C ALA A 367 -8.65 24.14 -24.59
N PHE A 368 -7.86 23.70 -25.58
CA PHE A 368 -7.35 24.58 -26.63
C PHE A 368 -8.47 25.16 -27.50
N CYS A 369 -9.43 24.33 -27.94
CA CYS A 369 -10.61 24.79 -28.70
C CYS A 369 -11.46 25.78 -27.90
N ALA A 370 -11.56 25.60 -26.58
CA ALA A 370 -12.24 26.50 -25.67
C ALA A 370 -11.40 27.74 -25.27
N LYS A 371 -10.27 27.97 -25.94
CA LYS A 371 -9.35 29.10 -25.73
C LYS A 371 -8.89 29.25 -24.28
N VAL A 372 -8.76 28.14 -23.55
CA VAL A 372 -8.17 28.15 -22.21
C VAL A 372 -6.70 28.56 -22.34
N PRO A 373 -6.18 29.50 -21.53
CA PRO A 373 -4.79 29.92 -21.61
C PRO A 373 -3.83 28.73 -21.44
N VAL A 374 -2.79 28.66 -22.29
CA VAL A 374 -1.78 27.58 -22.26
C VAL A 374 -1.19 27.40 -20.87
N LYS A 375 -0.92 28.51 -20.17
CA LYS A 375 -0.46 28.49 -18.77
C LYS A 375 -1.39 27.69 -17.86
N THR A 376 -2.70 27.90 -17.95
CA THR A 376 -3.71 27.20 -17.14
C THR A 376 -3.81 25.72 -17.51
N ILE A 377 -3.66 25.39 -18.80
CA ILE A 377 -3.58 24.00 -19.28
C ILE A 377 -2.36 23.30 -18.65
N LEU A 378 -1.18 23.93 -18.69
CA LEU A 378 0.05 23.40 -18.09
C LEU A 378 -0.03 23.29 -16.56
N GLU A 379 -0.64 24.28 -15.89
CA GLU A 379 -0.95 24.26 -14.46
C GLU A 379 -1.81 23.05 -14.08
N THR A 380 -2.62 22.54 -15.01
CA THR A 380 -3.45 21.34 -14.79
C THR A 380 -2.70 20.04 -15.13
N ILE A 381 -2.00 20.01 -16.27
CA ILE A 381 -1.37 18.78 -16.81
C ILE A 381 -0.17 18.35 -15.97
N ILE A 382 0.77 19.27 -15.72
CA ILE A 382 2.09 18.92 -15.16
C ILE A 382 1.97 18.22 -13.79
N PRO A 383 1.14 18.70 -12.84
CA PRO A 383 1.01 18.03 -11.56
C PRO A 383 0.48 16.59 -11.66
N PHE A 384 -0.50 16.32 -12.54
CA PHE A 384 -1.00 14.95 -12.74
C PHE A 384 -0.01 14.06 -13.48
N ILE A 385 0.82 14.60 -14.38
CA ILE A 385 1.94 13.84 -14.97
C ILE A 385 2.90 13.40 -13.87
N ILE A 386 3.28 14.30 -12.96
CA ILE A 386 4.21 13.98 -11.86
C ILE A 386 3.61 12.89 -10.96
N ILE A 387 2.34 12.99 -10.60
CA ILE A 387 1.64 11.97 -9.80
C ILE A 387 1.58 10.63 -10.55
N GLY A 388 1.26 10.65 -11.85
CA GLY A 388 1.19 9.46 -12.69
C GLY A 388 2.53 8.75 -12.92
N ILE A 389 3.66 9.47 -12.78
CA ILE A 389 5.01 8.90 -12.91
C ILE A 389 5.47 8.20 -11.61
N ILE A 390 4.89 8.52 -10.44
CA ILE A 390 5.28 7.94 -9.15
C ILE A 390 5.37 6.39 -9.17
N PRO A 391 4.39 5.62 -9.68
CA PRO A 391 4.51 4.16 -9.69
C PRO A 391 5.69 3.65 -10.51
N PHE A 392 6.04 4.32 -11.62
CA PHE A 392 7.20 3.94 -12.44
C PHE A 392 8.51 4.28 -11.75
N ALA A 393 8.59 5.45 -11.10
CA ALA A 393 9.74 5.82 -10.28
C ALA A 393 9.95 4.82 -9.14
N TRP A 394 8.87 4.37 -8.49
CA TRP A 394 8.93 3.34 -7.45
C TRP A 394 9.49 2.01 -7.97
N ILE A 395 9.01 1.51 -9.11
CA ILE A 395 9.54 0.30 -9.75
C ILE A 395 11.05 0.42 -9.99
N ILE A 396 11.54 1.60 -10.39
CA ILE A 396 12.97 1.85 -10.62
C ILE A 396 13.78 1.92 -9.31
N VAL A 397 13.17 2.36 -8.22
CA VAL A 397 13.83 2.42 -6.90
C VAL A 397 13.93 1.03 -6.28
N VAL A 398 12.85 0.24 -6.29
CA VAL A 398 12.80 -1.09 -5.67
C VAL A 398 12.73 -2.23 -6.70
N GLN A 399 13.60 -2.18 -7.72
CA GLN A 399 13.56 -3.05 -8.90
C GLN A 399 13.53 -4.53 -8.57
N HIS A 400 14.44 -5.00 -7.72
CA HIS A 400 14.54 -6.43 -7.38
C HIS A 400 13.24 -6.94 -6.74
N HIS A 401 12.69 -6.18 -5.79
CA HIS A 401 11.41 -6.48 -5.16
C HIS A 401 10.26 -6.48 -6.17
N SER A 402 10.17 -5.44 -7.01
CA SER A 402 9.13 -5.32 -8.03
C SER A 402 9.20 -6.38 -9.13
N ALA A 403 10.33 -7.05 -9.33
CA ALA A 403 10.44 -8.17 -10.26
C ALA A 403 10.02 -9.48 -9.62
N LEU A 404 10.55 -9.79 -8.43
CA LEU A 404 10.20 -11.01 -7.70
C LEU A 404 8.71 -11.08 -7.35
N HIS A 405 8.12 -9.92 -7.08
CA HIS A 405 6.75 -9.81 -6.60
C HIS A 405 5.82 -9.11 -7.59
N ALA A 406 6.10 -9.23 -8.90
CA ALA A 406 5.29 -8.64 -9.96
C ALA A 406 3.80 -8.94 -9.78
N ARG A 407 3.45 -10.18 -9.36
CA ARG A 407 2.11 -10.69 -8.97
C ARG A 407 1.30 -9.78 -8.06
N PHE A 408 1.94 -8.90 -7.30
CA PHE A 408 1.23 -7.86 -6.56
C PHE A 408 1.74 -6.44 -6.67
N THR A 409 3.01 -6.23 -7.05
CA THR A 409 3.51 -4.87 -7.22
C THR A 409 2.89 -4.16 -8.41
N PHE A 410 2.36 -4.87 -9.42
CA PHE A 410 1.76 -4.25 -10.61
C PHE A 410 0.60 -3.30 -10.28
N ARG A 411 -0.06 -3.53 -9.14
CA ARG A 411 -1.21 -2.75 -8.67
C ARG A 411 -0.90 -1.27 -8.45
N ILE A 412 0.35 -0.91 -8.19
CA ILE A 412 0.74 0.51 -8.07
C ILE A 412 0.49 1.29 -9.37
N LEU A 413 0.46 0.63 -10.53
CA LEU A 413 0.12 1.25 -11.82
C LEU A 413 -1.32 1.78 -11.87
N GLY A 414 -2.19 1.34 -10.95
CA GLY A 414 -3.50 1.96 -10.72
C GLY A 414 -3.41 3.45 -10.39
N VAL A 415 -2.29 3.93 -9.80
CA VAL A 415 -2.05 5.37 -9.59
C VAL A 415 -1.94 6.13 -10.91
N ALA A 416 -1.33 5.54 -11.95
CA ALA A 416 -1.22 6.18 -13.25
C ALA A 416 -2.58 6.30 -13.94
N ALA A 417 -3.39 5.22 -13.91
CA ALA A 417 -4.76 5.22 -14.42
C ALA A 417 -5.64 6.25 -13.66
N PHE A 418 -5.53 6.28 -12.33
CA PHE A 418 -6.20 7.24 -11.47
C PHE A 418 -5.81 8.70 -11.81
N ALA A 419 -4.53 8.97 -12.02
CA ALA A 419 -4.02 10.30 -12.35
C ALA A 419 -4.52 10.80 -13.72
N LEU A 420 -4.57 9.93 -14.74
CA LEU A 420 -5.12 10.24 -16.07
C LEU A 420 -6.62 10.57 -16.01
N ALA A 421 -7.39 9.82 -15.22
CA ALA A 421 -8.79 10.10 -14.99
C ALA A 421 -8.98 11.45 -14.26
N CYS A 422 -8.21 11.70 -13.19
CA CYS A 422 -8.23 12.98 -12.47
C CYS A 422 -7.87 14.17 -13.37
N LEU A 423 -6.88 14.01 -14.25
CA LEU A 423 -6.50 15.02 -15.25
C LEU A 423 -7.68 15.38 -16.13
N THR A 424 -8.36 14.38 -16.68
CA THR A 424 -9.54 14.57 -17.54
C THR A 424 -10.62 15.36 -16.80
N ILE A 425 -10.94 14.96 -15.56
CA ILE A 425 -11.98 15.62 -14.74
C ILE A 425 -11.60 17.07 -14.41
N LYS A 426 -10.34 17.31 -14.01
CA LYS A 426 -9.86 18.65 -13.67
C LYS A 426 -9.86 19.56 -14.90
N MET A 427 -9.44 19.06 -16.06
CA MET A 427 -9.43 19.81 -17.30
C MET A 427 -10.84 20.25 -17.71
N GLN A 428 -11.83 19.35 -17.60
CA GLN A 428 -13.23 19.71 -17.84
C GLN A 428 -13.73 20.81 -16.91
N LYS A 429 -13.34 20.78 -15.62
CA LYS A 429 -13.65 21.85 -14.66
C LYS A 429 -13.01 23.17 -15.09
N THR A 430 -11.74 23.14 -15.50
CA THR A 430 -11.02 24.33 -16.00
C THR A 430 -11.70 24.95 -17.22
N ILE A 431 -12.14 24.12 -18.17
CA ILE A 431 -12.87 24.58 -19.37
C ILE A 431 -14.19 25.26 -19.00
N LYS A 432 -14.97 24.66 -18.09
CA LYS A 432 -16.24 25.25 -17.62
C LYS A 432 -16.03 26.60 -16.95
N ILE A 433 -15.00 26.73 -16.12
CA ILE A 433 -14.67 28.00 -15.47
C ILE A 433 -14.28 29.07 -16.50
N ASN A 434 -13.45 28.72 -17.50
CA ASN A 434 -13.03 29.65 -18.54
C ASN A 434 -14.22 30.21 -19.35
N LYS A 435 -15.18 29.34 -19.69
CA LYS A 435 -16.42 29.73 -20.40
C LYS A 435 -17.36 30.63 -19.60
N ASN A 436 -17.23 30.67 -18.27
CA ASN A 436 -18.04 31.56 -17.43
C ASN A 436 -17.39 32.94 -17.25
N ILE A 437 -16.13 33.10 -17.67
CA ILE A 437 -15.36 34.34 -17.54
C ILE A 437 -15.25 35.06 -18.91
N ALA A 438 -15.29 34.30 -20.01
CA ALA A 438 -15.38 34.80 -21.39
C ALA A 438 -16.84 35.02 -21.78
#